data_AF-A0A834VNZ5-F1
#
_entry.id   AF-A0A834VNZ5-F1
#
_cell.length_a   1.000
_cell.length_b   1.000
_cell.length_c   1.000
_cell.angle_alpha   90.00
_cell.angle_beta   90.00
_cell.angle_gamma   90.00
#
_symmetry.space_group_name_H-M   'P 1'
#
loop_
_entity.id
_entity.type
_entity.pdbx_description
1 polymer ?
#
loop_
_entity_poly.entity_id
_entity_poly.type
_entity_poly.pdbx_seq_one_letter_code
_entity_poly.pdbx_strand_id
1 'polypeptide(L)'
;MAKINDPRKIDSKNLLLNEDYELRLQLEEIREAITQVIQKAANEAIPLAKRGPKPKAWWNKELTKLRRDVSHSQRTYTQKREATSIQEAYLEKKDFLIARNVYARAIKEAKKKHWDEFLEKEDPKSIFKAMAYTKDLKVERIPPIQGDNLETTFSGKCKAFRKALFPPPPVTEPPNFASYQESYW
;
A
#
# COMPACT_ATOMS: atom_id res chain seq x y z
N MET A 1 -10.49 5.37 67.24
CA MET A 1 -9.40 5.46 66.24
C MET A 1 -8.55 4.20 66.35
N ALA A 2 -8.78 3.21 65.49
CA ALA A 2 -8.05 1.94 65.52
C ALA A 2 -6.65 2.13 64.92
N LYS A 3 -5.60 1.91 65.73
CA LYS A 3 -4.21 1.90 65.27
C LYS A 3 -4.06 0.78 64.23
N ILE A 4 -3.71 1.15 63.01
CA ILE A 4 -3.46 0.22 61.90
C ILE A 4 -2.16 -0.52 62.23
N ASN A 5 -2.27 -1.75 62.73
CA ASN A 5 -1.14 -2.59 63.16
C ASN A 5 -0.88 -3.75 62.17
N ASP A 6 -1.20 -3.53 60.89
CA ASP A 6 -0.95 -4.48 59.81
C ASP A 6 0.32 -4.02 59.08
N PRO A 7 1.42 -4.78 59.15
CA PRO A 7 2.73 -4.36 58.62
C PRO A 7 2.65 -4.00 57.14
N ARG A 8 1.82 -4.71 56.36
CA ARG A 8 1.62 -4.44 54.93
C ARG A 8 1.01 -3.07 54.65
N LYS A 9 0.14 -2.60 55.55
CA LYS A 9 -0.51 -1.28 55.43
C LYS A 9 0.43 -0.15 55.82
N ILE A 10 1.35 -0.39 56.75
CA ILE A 10 2.38 0.57 57.15
C ILE A 10 3.35 0.79 55.99
N ASP A 11 3.87 -0.29 55.40
CA ASP A 11 4.78 -0.23 54.25
C ASP A 11 4.13 0.51 53.07
N SER A 12 2.85 0.22 52.78
CA SER A 12 2.11 0.92 51.70
C SER A 12 1.95 2.42 51.96
N LYS A 13 1.76 2.82 53.23
CA LYS A 13 1.61 4.22 53.60
C LYS A 13 2.94 4.96 53.48
N ASN A 14 4.03 4.37 53.97
CA ASN A 14 5.37 4.95 53.89
C ASN A 14 5.86 5.03 52.43
N LEU A 15 5.52 4.04 51.61
CA LEU A 15 5.76 4.06 50.17
C LEU A 15 5.04 5.23 49.49
N LEU A 16 3.80 5.55 49.88
CA LEU A 16 3.06 6.71 49.34
C LEU A 16 3.60 8.05 49.86
N LEU A 17 4.18 8.07 51.05
CA LEU A 17 4.77 9.26 51.69
C LEU A 17 6.21 9.55 51.26
N ASN A 18 6.78 8.79 50.31
CA ASN A 18 8.19 8.88 49.86
C ASN A 18 9.23 8.55 50.96
N GLU A 19 8.86 7.92 52.07
CA GLU A 19 9.76 7.75 53.21
C GLU A 19 10.73 6.56 53.03
N ASP A 20 10.32 5.51 52.32
CA ASP A 20 11.09 4.26 52.17
C ASP A 20 11.75 4.15 50.78
N TYR A 21 12.98 4.64 50.66
CA TYR A 21 13.76 4.62 49.41
C TYR A 21 14.16 3.20 48.98
N GLU A 22 14.54 2.34 49.92
CA GLU A 22 15.05 0.98 49.64
C GLU A 22 13.95 0.06 49.09
N LEU A 23 12.75 0.10 49.70
CA LEU A 23 11.59 -0.66 49.25
C LEU A 23 11.17 -0.26 47.83
N ARG A 24 11.28 1.03 47.49
CA ARG A 24 10.99 1.54 46.14
C ARG A 24 11.98 1.04 45.11
N LEU A 25 13.27 1.05 45.46
CA LEU A 25 14.31 0.57 44.57
C LEU A 25 14.08 -0.91 44.21
N GLN A 26 13.77 -1.73 45.22
CA GLN A 26 13.42 -3.14 45.02
C GLN A 26 12.16 -3.31 44.14
N LEU A 27 11.16 -2.45 44.31
CA LEU A 27 9.91 -2.52 43.54
C LEU A 27 10.13 -2.12 42.07
N GLU A 28 10.96 -1.11 41.80
CA GLU A 28 11.36 -0.76 40.44
C GLU A 28 12.21 -1.85 39.78
N GLU A 29 13.15 -2.47 40.51
CA GLU A 29 13.93 -3.61 40.01
C GLU A 29 13.02 -4.80 39.63
N ILE A 30 12.06 -5.14 40.49
CA ILE A 30 11.08 -6.20 40.22
C ILE A 30 10.20 -5.83 39.02
N ARG A 31 9.75 -4.58 38.95
CA ARG A 31 8.95 -4.09 37.82
C ARG A 31 9.71 -4.19 36.51
N GLU A 32 10.98 -3.78 36.48
CA GLU A 32 11.83 -3.89 35.30
C GLU A 32 12.01 -5.35 34.91
N ALA A 33 12.33 -6.24 35.86
CA ALA A 33 12.51 -7.66 35.62
C ALA A 33 11.25 -8.32 35.02
N ILE A 34 10.08 -8.06 35.60
CA ILE A 34 8.80 -8.58 35.10
C ILE A 34 8.50 -8.00 33.70
N THR A 35 8.71 -6.71 33.50
CA THR A 35 8.47 -6.05 32.20
C THR A 35 9.37 -6.65 31.12
N GLN A 36 10.65 -6.89 31.43
CA GLN A 36 11.59 -7.52 30.51
C GLN A 36 11.18 -8.95 30.17
N VAL A 37 10.78 -9.75 31.16
CA VAL A 37 10.33 -11.14 30.94
C VAL A 37 9.08 -11.17 30.08
N ILE A 38 8.09 -10.31 30.37
CA ILE A 38 6.85 -10.21 29.59
C ILE A 38 7.16 -9.78 28.15
N GLN A 39 8.00 -8.75 27.95
CA GLN A 39 8.38 -8.30 26.62
C GLN A 39 9.13 -9.38 25.84
N LYS A 40 10.04 -10.11 26.49
CA LYS A 40 10.77 -11.23 25.88
C LYS A 40 9.81 -12.35 25.46
N ALA A 41 8.95 -12.80 26.37
CA ALA A 41 7.95 -13.81 26.07
C ALA A 41 6.99 -13.37 24.95
N ALA A 42 6.56 -12.10 24.96
CA ALA A 42 5.71 -11.54 23.91
C ALA A 42 6.43 -11.51 22.54
N ASN A 43 7.70 -11.09 22.50
CA ASN A 43 8.48 -11.06 21.26
C ASN A 43 8.74 -12.47 20.69
N GLU A 44 8.87 -13.49 21.55
CA GLU A 44 9.05 -14.89 21.15
C GLU A 44 7.72 -15.53 20.72
N ALA A 45 6.63 -15.28 21.44
CA ALA A 45 5.33 -15.92 21.20
C ALA A 45 4.49 -15.24 20.11
N ILE A 46 4.64 -13.93 19.90
CA ILE A 46 3.83 -13.17 18.95
C ILE A 46 4.62 -12.99 17.65
N PRO A 47 4.27 -13.70 16.56
CA PRO A 47 4.95 -13.52 15.29
C PRO A 47 4.74 -12.08 14.78
N LEU A 48 5.83 -11.33 14.64
CA LEU A 48 5.77 -9.99 14.08
C LEU A 48 5.50 -10.06 12.57
N ALA A 49 4.41 -9.43 12.13
CA ALA A 49 4.15 -9.25 10.71
C ALA A 49 5.24 -8.38 10.09
N LYS A 50 6.13 -8.98 9.28
CA LYS A 50 7.10 -8.25 8.48
C LYS A 50 6.33 -7.41 7.46
N ARG A 51 6.37 -6.10 7.63
CA ARG A 51 5.86 -5.18 6.60
C ARG A 51 6.72 -5.41 5.35
N GLY A 52 6.08 -5.79 4.25
CA GLY A 52 6.75 -5.93 2.97
C GLY A 52 7.41 -4.62 2.51
N PRO A 53 8.18 -4.66 1.41
CA PRO A 53 8.70 -3.46 0.78
C PRO A 53 7.60 -2.42 0.63
N LYS A 54 7.93 -1.14 0.86
CA LYS A 54 6.92 -0.08 0.81
C LYS A 54 6.19 -0.15 -0.53
N PRO A 55 4.85 -0.16 -0.56
CA PRO A 55 4.07 -0.32 -1.79
C PRO A 55 4.27 0.85 -2.78
N LYS A 56 4.91 1.94 -2.32
CA LYS A 56 5.29 3.11 -3.12
C LYS A 56 6.77 3.36 -2.89
N ALA A 57 7.63 2.92 -3.80
CA ALA A 57 9.08 3.09 -3.71
C ALA A 57 9.50 4.57 -3.72
N TRP A 58 8.75 5.43 -4.41
CA TRP A 58 8.93 6.88 -4.43
C TRP A 58 8.49 7.61 -3.14
N TRP A 59 7.94 6.91 -2.14
CA TRP A 59 7.44 7.53 -0.92
C TRP A 59 8.54 7.79 0.11
N ASN A 60 8.75 9.06 0.46
CA ASN A 60 9.79 9.50 1.39
C ASN A 60 9.22 10.05 2.72
N LYS A 61 10.10 10.30 3.70
CA LYS A 61 9.71 10.84 5.02
C LYS A 61 9.19 12.27 4.92
N GLU A 62 9.68 13.06 3.95
CA GLU A 62 9.26 14.46 3.74
C GLU A 62 7.80 14.56 3.26
N LEU A 63 7.39 13.72 2.30
CA LEU A 63 6.00 13.59 1.87
C LEU A 63 5.07 13.20 3.03
N THR A 64 5.59 12.43 4.00
CA THR A 64 4.84 12.08 5.21
C THR A 64 4.63 13.31 6.10
N LYS A 65 5.64 14.19 6.23
CA LYS A 65 5.51 15.46 6.93
C LYS A 65 4.52 16.39 6.21
N LEU A 66 4.72 16.63 4.92
CA LEU A 66 3.82 17.47 4.10
C LEU A 66 2.37 16.98 4.14
N ARG A 67 2.14 15.66 4.12
CA ARG A 67 0.78 15.09 4.27
C ARG A 67 0.17 15.42 5.64
N ARG A 68 0.96 15.41 6.71
CA ARG A 68 0.49 15.83 8.05
C ARG A 68 0.17 17.31 8.07
N ASP A 69 0.99 18.14 7.43
CA ASP A 69 0.77 19.60 7.38
C ASP A 69 -0.51 19.95 6.62
N VAL A 70 -0.78 19.28 5.49
CA VAL A 70 -2.06 19.39 4.77
C VAL A 70 -3.22 18.97 5.66
N SER A 71 -3.10 17.83 6.37
CA SER A 71 -4.17 17.35 7.26
C SER A 71 -4.38 18.28 8.45
N HIS A 72 -3.33 18.92 8.95
CA HIS A 72 -3.41 19.88 10.04
C HIS A 72 -4.10 21.17 9.58
N SER A 73 -3.60 21.81 8.53
CA SER A 73 -4.20 23.03 7.95
C SER A 73 -5.66 22.82 7.51
N GLN A 74 -5.99 21.65 6.94
CA GLN A 74 -7.37 21.31 6.60
C GLN A 74 -8.28 21.27 7.83
N ARG A 75 -7.81 20.67 8.93
CA ARG A 75 -8.58 20.61 10.19
C ARG A 75 -8.78 22.00 10.77
N THR A 76 -7.73 22.81 10.82
CA THR A 76 -7.81 24.20 11.29
C THR A 76 -8.80 25.02 10.47
N TYR A 77 -8.73 24.95 9.13
CA TYR A 77 -9.70 25.61 8.26
C TYR A 77 -11.12 25.13 8.49
N THR A 78 -11.34 23.82 8.62
CA THR A 78 -12.68 23.25 8.84
C THR A 78 -13.27 23.71 10.16
N GLN A 79 -12.49 23.65 11.25
CA GLN A 79 -12.92 24.11 12.57
C GLN A 79 -13.25 25.61 12.56
N LYS A 80 -12.40 26.44 11.94
CA LYS A 80 -12.64 27.89 11.86
C LYS A 80 -13.88 28.23 11.03
N ARG A 81 -14.10 27.52 9.92
CA ARG A 81 -15.27 27.66 9.06
C ARG A 81 -16.56 27.19 9.73
N GLU A 82 -16.49 26.22 10.65
CA GLU A 82 -17.65 25.78 11.43
C GLU A 82 -17.96 26.75 12.56
N ALA A 83 -16.94 27.33 13.19
CA ALA A 83 -17.11 28.31 14.26
C ALA A 83 -17.51 29.71 13.77
N THR A 84 -17.28 30.03 12.50
CA THR A 84 -17.33 31.42 12.00
C THR A 84 -17.72 31.48 10.51
N SER A 85 -17.93 32.68 9.96
CA SER A 85 -18.18 32.88 8.53
C SER A 85 -16.99 32.48 7.64
N ILE A 86 -17.29 32.08 6.40
CA ILE A 86 -16.30 31.72 5.37
C ILE A 86 -15.28 32.84 5.14
N GLN A 87 -15.70 34.10 5.28
CA GLN A 87 -14.88 35.27 5.03
C GLN A 87 -13.82 35.48 6.11
N GLU A 88 -14.15 35.14 7.36
CA GLU A 88 -13.23 35.21 8.49
C GLU A 88 -12.24 34.05 8.51
N ALA A 89 -12.61 32.89 7.96
CA ALA A 89 -11.74 31.72 7.79
C ALA A 89 -10.83 31.79 6.54
N TYR A 90 -10.70 32.97 5.92
CA TYR A 90 -9.99 33.14 4.64
C TYR A 90 -8.48 32.85 4.75
N LEU A 91 -7.85 33.24 5.87
CA LEU A 91 -6.42 33.02 6.08
C LEU A 91 -6.11 31.53 6.21
N GLU A 92 -6.89 30.80 7.00
CA GLU A 92 -6.75 29.36 7.19
C GLU A 92 -7.03 28.60 5.89
N LYS A 93 -8.00 29.07 5.09
CA LYS A 93 -8.25 28.56 3.74
C LYS A 93 -7.03 28.73 2.86
N LYS A 94 -6.41 29.92 2.86
CA LYS A 94 -5.22 30.21 2.07
C LYS A 94 -4.06 29.29 2.48
N ASP A 95 -3.83 29.12 3.77
CA ASP A 95 -2.77 28.26 4.30
C ASP A 95 -2.97 26.79 3.90
N PHE A 96 -4.20 26.29 4.01
CA PHE A 96 -4.56 24.96 3.53
C PHE A 96 -4.27 24.80 2.03
N LEU A 97 -4.66 25.77 1.20
CA LEU A 97 -4.42 25.71 -0.25
C LEU A 97 -2.93 25.72 -0.58
N ILE A 98 -2.13 26.51 0.13
CA ILE A 98 -0.67 26.53 -0.01
C ILE A 98 -0.08 25.16 0.35
N ALA A 99 -0.40 24.63 1.53
CA ALA A 99 0.08 23.32 1.97
C ALA A 99 -0.32 22.22 0.98
N ARG A 100 -1.57 22.23 0.50
CA ARG A 100 -2.08 21.27 -0.49
C ARG A 100 -1.28 21.33 -1.79
N ASN A 101 -1.02 22.54 -2.30
CA ASN A 101 -0.30 22.73 -3.55
C ASN A 101 1.17 22.33 -3.43
N VAL A 102 1.83 22.67 -2.31
CA VAL A 102 3.20 22.24 -2.00
C VAL A 102 3.29 20.72 -1.95
N TYR A 103 2.38 20.06 -1.23
CA TYR A 103 2.33 18.60 -1.16
C TYR A 103 2.08 17.95 -2.53
N ALA A 104 1.15 18.48 -3.32
CA ALA A 104 0.87 17.96 -4.65
C ALA A 104 2.07 18.10 -5.59
N ARG A 105 2.82 19.20 -5.51
CA ARG A 105 4.06 19.41 -6.27
C ARG A 105 5.15 18.43 -5.85
N ALA A 106 5.38 18.30 -4.54
CA ALA A 106 6.35 17.37 -3.99
C ALA A 106 6.06 15.90 -4.37
N ILE A 107 4.78 15.50 -4.47
CA ILE A 107 4.41 14.17 -4.99
C ILE A 107 4.86 14.00 -6.45
N LYS A 108 4.60 14.98 -7.31
CA LYS A 108 4.98 14.92 -8.72
C LYS A 108 6.50 14.83 -8.86
N GLU A 109 7.23 15.64 -8.11
CA GLU A 109 8.69 15.64 -8.07
C GLU A 109 9.26 14.31 -7.57
N ALA A 110 8.74 13.77 -6.46
CA ALA A 110 9.21 12.50 -5.91
C ALA A 110 8.97 11.33 -6.87
N LYS A 111 7.81 11.30 -7.54
CA LYS A 111 7.51 10.30 -8.57
C LYS A 111 8.45 10.41 -9.76
N LYS A 112 8.65 11.64 -10.27
CA LYS A 112 9.55 11.91 -11.39
C LYS A 112 10.98 11.51 -11.03
N LYS A 113 11.51 12.01 -9.92
CA LYS A 113 12.86 11.69 -9.45
C LYS A 113 13.08 10.19 -9.29
N HIS A 114 12.12 9.48 -8.72
CA HIS A 114 12.22 8.02 -8.60
C HIS A 114 12.24 7.32 -9.96
N TRP A 115 11.46 7.81 -10.93
CA TRP A 115 11.47 7.28 -12.30
C TRP A 115 12.79 7.57 -13.00
N ASP A 116 13.33 8.78 -12.85
CA ASP A 116 14.62 9.19 -13.41
C ASP A 116 15.75 8.32 -12.80
N GLU A 117 15.79 8.18 -11.47
CA GLU A 117 16.75 7.31 -10.75
C GLU A 117 16.63 5.83 -11.15
N PHE A 118 15.42 5.38 -11.47
CA PHE A 118 15.16 4.01 -11.92
C PHE A 118 15.75 3.80 -13.31
N LEU A 119 15.54 4.74 -14.24
CA LEU A 119 16.08 4.67 -15.60
C LEU A 119 17.61 4.81 -15.64
N GLU A 120 18.19 5.68 -14.80
CA GLU A 120 19.64 5.91 -14.75
C GLU A 120 20.44 4.68 -14.30
N LYS A 121 19.84 3.82 -13.46
CA LYS A 121 20.51 2.64 -12.88
C LYS A 121 20.38 1.38 -13.72
N GLU A 122 19.66 1.41 -14.84
CA GLU A 122 19.23 0.19 -15.53
C GLU A 122 20.14 -0.25 -16.70
N ASP A 123 20.40 -1.55 -16.72
CA ASP A 123 21.11 -2.25 -17.79
C ASP A 123 20.24 -2.45 -19.06
N PRO A 124 20.84 -2.74 -20.23
CA PRO A 124 20.13 -2.96 -21.49
C PRO A 124 19.03 -4.05 -21.43
N LYS A 125 19.12 -5.01 -20.50
CA LYS A 125 18.07 -6.01 -20.27
C LYS A 125 16.87 -5.47 -19.49
N SER A 126 17.05 -4.47 -18.65
CA SER A 126 15.98 -3.92 -17.78
C SER A 126 15.17 -2.82 -18.48
N ILE A 127 15.68 -2.21 -19.55
CA ILE A 127 14.98 -1.18 -20.31
C ILE A 127 13.62 -1.65 -20.87
N PHE A 128 13.51 -2.94 -21.24
CA PHE A 128 12.25 -3.54 -21.68
C PHE A 128 11.21 -3.63 -20.56
N LYS A 129 11.65 -3.71 -19.30
CA LYS A 129 10.79 -3.65 -18.12
C LYS A 129 10.26 -2.23 -17.89
N ALA A 130 11.12 -1.22 -18.03
CA ALA A 130 10.69 0.18 -18.02
C ALA A 130 9.65 0.46 -19.11
N MET A 131 9.88 -0.04 -20.34
CA MET A 131 8.92 0.06 -21.44
C MET A 131 7.61 -0.69 -21.15
N ALA A 132 7.65 -1.80 -20.41
CA ALA A 132 6.43 -2.48 -20.01
C ALA A 132 5.59 -1.66 -19.02
N TYR A 133 6.22 -0.88 -18.13
CA TYR A 133 5.53 0.00 -17.19
C TYR A 133 4.88 1.24 -17.82
N THR A 134 5.35 1.67 -19.00
CA THR A 134 4.75 2.80 -19.72
C THR A 134 3.56 2.38 -20.58
N LYS A 135 3.37 1.08 -20.81
CA LYS A 135 2.18 0.59 -21.52
C LYS A 135 0.95 0.80 -20.63
N ASP A 136 -0.09 1.39 -21.22
CA ASP A 136 -1.38 1.50 -20.56
C ASP A 136 -1.84 0.10 -20.11
N LEU A 137 -2.22 -0.02 -18.84
CA LEU A 137 -2.92 -1.21 -18.37
C LEU A 137 -4.28 -1.24 -19.06
N LYS A 138 -4.37 -2.00 -20.16
CA LYS A 138 -5.65 -2.33 -20.78
C LYS A 138 -6.43 -3.19 -19.78
N VAL A 139 -7.32 -2.56 -19.03
CA VAL A 139 -8.36 -3.28 -18.30
C VAL A 139 -9.29 -3.83 -19.36
N GLU A 140 -9.12 -5.12 -19.68
CA GLU A 140 -9.94 -5.76 -20.70
C GLU A 140 -11.38 -5.87 -20.21
N ARG A 141 -12.24 -5.04 -20.78
CA ARG A 141 -13.69 -5.02 -20.50
C ARG A 141 -14.45 -6.14 -21.22
N ILE A 142 -13.76 -7.00 -21.95
CA ILE A 142 -14.42 -8.08 -22.68
C ILE A 142 -14.89 -9.10 -21.63
N PRO A 143 -16.20 -9.39 -21.55
CA PRO A 143 -16.70 -10.41 -20.63
C PRO A 143 -16.09 -11.78 -20.94
N PRO A 144 -16.23 -12.76 -20.03
CA PRO A 144 -15.82 -14.13 -20.30
C PRO A 144 -16.49 -14.65 -21.59
N ILE A 145 -15.73 -15.34 -22.44
CA ILE A 145 -16.23 -15.87 -23.71
C ILE A 145 -16.24 -17.40 -23.63
N GLN A 146 -17.32 -18.01 -24.11
CA GLN A 146 -17.41 -19.46 -24.22
C GLN A 146 -16.64 -19.93 -25.47
N GLY A 147 -15.55 -20.65 -25.24
CA GLY A 147 -14.84 -21.43 -26.26
C GLY A 147 -15.01 -22.92 -25.97
N ASP A 148 -13.88 -23.64 -25.92
CA ASP A 148 -13.86 -25.02 -25.41
C ASP A 148 -14.21 -25.06 -23.91
N ASN A 149 -13.74 -24.05 -23.17
CA ASN A 149 -14.11 -23.73 -21.80
C ASN A 149 -14.50 -22.24 -21.69
N LEU A 150 -14.92 -21.80 -20.50
CA LEU A 150 -15.17 -20.39 -20.23
C LEU A 150 -13.82 -19.63 -20.08
N GLU A 151 -13.44 -18.89 -21.13
CA GLU A 151 -12.14 -18.22 -21.23
C GLU A 151 -12.20 -16.78 -20.67
N THR A 152 -11.40 -16.49 -19.65
CA THR A 152 -11.32 -15.17 -18.99
C THR A 152 -10.06 -14.38 -19.36
N THR A 153 -9.01 -15.05 -19.81
CA THR A 153 -7.72 -14.44 -20.21
C THR A 153 -7.76 -13.94 -21.66
N PHE A 154 -7.07 -12.84 -21.99
CA PHE A 154 -6.95 -12.30 -23.36
C PHE A 154 -6.59 -13.37 -24.40
N SER A 155 -5.51 -14.12 -24.13
CA SER A 155 -5.01 -15.15 -25.04
C SER A 155 -6.04 -16.26 -25.26
N GLY A 156 -6.75 -16.66 -24.20
CA GLY A 156 -7.87 -17.62 -24.27
C GLY A 156 -9.02 -17.10 -25.12
N LYS A 157 -9.45 -15.85 -24.91
CA LYS A 157 -10.48 -15.19 -25.72
C LYS A 157 -10.08 -15.09 -27.19
N CYS A 158 -8.85 -14.67 -27.49
CA CYS A 158 -8.33 -14.64 -28.86
C CYS A 158 -8.34 -16.02 -29.52
N LYS A 159 -7.97 -17.07 -28.77
CA LYS A 159 -8.01 -18.45 -29.25
C LYS A 159 -9.44 -18.91 -29.54
N ALA A 160 -10.39 -18.63 -28.64
CA ALA A 160 -11.80 -18.94 -28.83
C ALA A 160 -12.37 -18.26 -30.08
N PHE A 161 -12.13 -16.95 -30.25
CA PHE A 161 -12.55 -16.22 -31.46
C PHE A 161 -11.90 -16.77 -32.71
N ARG A 162 -10.59 -17.04 -32.68
CA ARG A 162 -9.88 -17.55 -33.86
C ARG A 162 -10.43 -18.90 -34.30
N LYS A 163 -10.78 -19.78 -33.35
CA LYS A 163 -11.39 -21.08 -33.64
C LYS A 163 -12.82 -20.93 -34.20
N ALA A 164 -13.63 -20.05 -33.61
CA ALA A 164 -15.02 -19.85 -34.03
C ALA A 164 -15.16 -19.16 -35.39
N LEU A 165 -14.33 -18.15 -35.66
CA LEU A 165 -14.40 -17.34 -36.88
C LEU A 165 -13.62 -17.96 -38.06
N PHE A 166 -12.64 -18.82 -37.79
CA PHE A 166 -11.79 -19.45 -38.81
C PHE A 166 -11.75 -20.98 -38.61
N PRO A 167 -12.85 -21.69 -38.91
CA PRO A 167 -12.84 -23.15 -38.91
C PRO A 167 -11.85 -23.67 -39.96
N PRO A 168 -11.28 -24.89 -39.76
CA PRO A 168 -10.44 -25.51 -40.77
C PRO A 168 -11.21 -25.69 -42.09
N PRO A 169 -10.54 -25.55 -43.24
CA PRO A 169 -11.18 -25.79 -44.53
C PRO A 169 -11.72 -27.23 -44.60
N PRO A 170 -12.83 -27.45 -45.33
CA PRO A 170 -13.35 -28.79 -45.51
C PRO A 170 -12.28 -29.69 -46.14
N VAL A 171 -12.22 -30.94 -45.69
CA VAL A 171 -11.33 -31.93 -46.28
C VAL A 171 -11.86 -32.25 -47.67
N THR A 172 -11.17 -31.76 -48.70
CA THR A 172 -11.43 -32.12 -50.08
C THR A 172 -10.57 -33.32 -50.45
N GLU A 173 -11.17 -34.29 -51.14
CA GLU A 173 -10.36 -35.33 -51.79
C GLU A 173 -9.37 -34.67 -52.76
N PRO A 174 -8.09 -35.09 -52.77
CA PRO A 174 -7.13 -34.56 -53.71
C PRO A 174 -7.63 -34.84 -55.14
N PRO A 175 -7.51 -33.86 -56.06
CA PRO A 175 -7.98 -34.03 -57.42
C PRO A 175 -7.33 -35.25 -58.06
N ASN A 176 -8.16 -36.17 -58.56
CA ASN A 176 -7.68 -37.34 -59.26
C ASN A 176 -7.26 -36.94 -60.68
N PHE A 177 -5.96 -36.78 -60.89
CA PHE A 177 -5.39 -36.43 -62.19
C PHE A 177 -5.44 -37.57 -63.21
N ALA A 178 -5.70 -38.82 -62.80
CA ALA A 178 -5.75 -39.97 -63.72
C ALA A 178 -6.94 -39.90 -64.70
N SER A 179 -8.02 -39.22 -64.31
CA SER A 179 -9.20 -39.01 -65.15
C SER A 179 -9.33 -37.58 -65.68
N TYR A 180 -8.33 -36.73 -65.46
CA TYR A 180 -8.36 -35.35 -65.93
C TYR A 180 -8.13 -35.31 -67.45
N GLN A 181 -9.04 -34.64 -68.15
CA GLN A 181 -8.88 -34.29 -69.56
C GLN A 181 -9.07 -32.79 -69.67
N GLU A 182 -8.08 -32.11 -70.26
CA GLU A 182 -8.14 -30.67 -70.48
C GLU A 182 -9.27 -30.36 -71.47
N SER A 183 -10.28 -29.61 -71.04
CA SER A 183 -11.33 -29.15 -71.95
C SER A 183 -10.74 -28.06 -72.83
N TYR A 184 -10.52 -28.35 -74.09
CA TYR A 184 -10.25 -27.33 -75.08
C TYR A 184 -11.54 -26.54 -75.32
N TRP A 185 -11.51 -25.25 -74.97
CA TRP A 185 -12.51 -24.27 -75.35
C TRP A 185 -12.28 -23.82 -76.79
#